data_AF-A0A8S3JI11-F1
#
_entry.id   AF-A0A8S3JI11-F1
#
_cell.length_a   1.000
_cell.length_b   1.000
_cell.length_c   1.000
_cell.angle_alpha   90.00
_cell.angle_beta   90.00
_cell.angle_gamma   90.00
#
_symmetry.space_group_name_H-M   'P 1'
#
loop_
_entity.id
_entity.type
_entity.pdbx_description
1 polymer ?
#
loop_
_entity_poly.entity_id
_entity_poly.type
_entity_poly.pdbx_seq_one_letter_code
_entity_poly.pdbx_strand_id
1 'polypeptide(L)'
;MSSIVAGIEMGGTGCKVAISDTNGQFTEQYSLQVVTTTSENTLLEIHDWLALKKSERPFVAIGIACFGPVDLNKKSKTYGYITTTPKPGWQYVNVVGAFHDLNVPIVFETDVNAPAMTEAALLG
;
A
#
# COMPACT_ATOMS: atom_id res chain seq x y z
N MET A 1 -1.99 -6.77 23.13
CA MET A 1 -0.99 -6.03 22.32
C MET A 1 -1.60 -5.79 20.96
N SER A 2 -1.53 -4.58 20.45
CA SER A 2 -1.98 -4.26 19.08
C SER A 2 -1.08 -4.98 18.08
N SER A 3 -1.67 -5.54 17.02
CA SER A 3 -0.91 -6.09 15.90
C SER A 3 -0.20 -4.97 15.15
N ILE A 4 0.96 -5.27 14.56
CA ILE A 4 1.71 -4.35 13.71
C ILE A 4 1.32 -4.55 12.25
N VAL A 5 1.09 -3.47 11.52
CA VAL A 5 0.70 -3.46 10.11
C VAL A 5 1.56 -2.46 9.33
N ALA A 6 1.70 -2.68 8.02
CA ALA A 6 2.26 -1.69 7.10
C ALA A 6 1.12 -1.06 6.29
N GLY A 7 1.09 0.26 6.21
CA GLY A 7 0.17 1.03 5.35
C GLY A 7 0.94 1.67 4.21
N ILE A 8 0.40 1.59 2.99
CA ILE A 8 0.91 2.23 1.79
C ILE A 8 -0.21 3.12 1.22
N GLU A 9 0.00 4.42 1.21
CA GLU A 9 -0.85 5.39 0.50
C GLU A 9 -0.15 5.77 -0.79
N MET A 10 -0.73 5.39 -1.93
CA MET A 10 -0.21 5.74 -3.25
C MET A 10 -0.96 6.96 -3.78
N GLY A 11 -0.24 8.08 -3.92
CA GLY A 11 -0.74 9.29 -4.58
C GLY A 11 -0.17 9.49 -5.98
N GLY A 12 -0.73 10.45 -6.71
CA GLY A 12 -0.25 10.83 -8.04
C GLY A 12 1.10 11.56 -8.06
N THR A 13 1.50 12.18 -6.95
CA THR A 13 2.73 12.97 -6.84
C THR A 13 3.71 12.43 -5.80
N GLY A 14 3.20 11.77 -4.77
CA GLY A 14 4.00 11.09 -3.77
C GLY A 14 3.26 9.91 -3.16
N CYS A 15 4.01 8.95 -2.66
CA CYS A 15 3.51 7.84 -1.86
C CYS A 15 4.01 7.99 -0.42
N LYS A 16 3.19 7.56 0.54
CA LYS A 16 3.55 7.50 1.95
C LYS A 16 3.44 6.07 2.43
N VAL A 17 4.39 5.66 3.24
CA VAL A 17 4.43 4.31 3.83
C VAL A 17 4.66 4.48 5.32
N ALA A 18 3.95 3.69 6.14
CA ALA A 18 4.18 3.65 7.58
C ALA A 18 4.01 2.23 8.11
N ILE A 19 4.84 1.84 9.07
CA ILE A 19 4.63 0.63 9.88
C ILE A 19 4.11 1.08 11.24
N SER A 20 2.81 0.88 11.46
CA SER A 20 2.11 1.29 12.67
C SER A 20 1.61 0.09 13.45
N ASP A 21 1.17 0.33 14.67
CA ASP A 21 0.23 -0.58 15.30
C ASP A 21 -1.20 -0.40 14.71
N THR A 22 -2.12 -1.25 15.13
CA THR A 22 -3.53 -1.22 14.70
C THR A 22 -4.32 -0.02 15.22
N ASN A 23 -3.75 0.79 16.10
CA ASN A 23 -4.31 2.07 16.53
C ASN A 23 -3.77 3.26 15.69
N GLY A 24 -2.97 2.99 14.66
CA GLY A 24 -2.37 4.01 13.81
C GLY A 24 -1.13 4.69 14.40
N GLN A 25 -0.55 4.17 15.49
CA GLN A 25 0.62 4.77 16.12
C GLN A 25 1.92 4.24 15.50
N PHE A 26 2.81 5.14 15.09
CA PHE A 26 4.16 4.84 14.59
C PHE A 26 5.15 5.94 14.96
N THR A 27 6.44 5.68 14.75
CA THR A 27 7.52 6.68 14.88
C THR A 27 8.14 6.95 13.51
N GLU A 28 8.71 8.14 13.31
CA GLU A 28 9.28 8.59 12.02
C GLU A 28 10.27 7.59 11.39
N GLN A 29 11.02 6.82 12.21
CA GLN A 29 11.94 5.79 11.70
C GLN A 29 11.24 4.63 10.98
N TYR A 30 9.93 4.49 11.17
CA TYR A 30 9.04 3.52 10.55
C TYR A 30 8.09 4.16 9.54
N SER A 31 8.49 5.30 8.96
CA SER A 31 7.81 5.89 7.81
C SER A 31 8.76 6.18 6.66
N LEU A 32 8.21 6.21 5.45
CA LEU A 32 8.90 6.54 4.21
C LEU A 32 7.99 7.43 3.34
N GLN A 33 8.58 8.42 2.70
CA GLN A 33 7.95 9.20 1.65
C GLN A 33 8.70 8.99 0.34
N VAL A 34 7.97 8.61 -0.71
CA VAL A 34 8.53 8.31 -2.05
C VAL A 34 7.93 9.29 -3.05
N VAL A 35 8.75 9.82 -3.96
CA VAL A 35 8.25 10.62 -5.09
C VAL A 35 7.72 9.69 -6.17
N THR A 36 6.47 9.91 -6.62
CA THR A 36 5.85 9.00 -7.58
C THR A 36 6.37 9.24 -9.00
N THR A 37 7.32 8.43 -9.44
CA THR A 37 7.93 8.48 -10.78
C THR A 37 7.33 7.43 -11.73
N THR A 38 8.14 6.49 -12.24
CA THR A 38 7.64 5.30 -12.94
C THR A 38 7.12 4.29 -11.92
N SER A 39 6.24 3.39 -12.35
CA SER A 39 5.70 2.38 -11.45
C SER A 39 6.79 1.44 -10.94
N GLU A 40 7.74 1.06 -11.78
CA GLU A 40 8.85 0.19 -11.41
C GLU A 40 9.71 0.80 -10.30
N ASN A 41 10.19 2.04 -10.48
CA ASN A 41 11.04 2.70 -9.49
C ASN A 41 10.28 2.98 -8.19
N THR A 42 9.04 3.46 -8.30
CA THR A 42 8.22 3.79 -7.12
C THR A 42 7.91 2.54 -6.30
N LEU A 43 7.49 1.45 -6.95
CA LEU A 43 7.14 0.21 -6.28
C LEU A 43 8.38 -0.49 -5.70
N LEU A 44 9.50 -0.48 -6.44
CA LEU A 44 10.76 -1.06 -5.98
C LEU A 44 11.28 -0.35 -4.71
N GLU A 45 11.25 0.99 -4.69
CA GLU A 45 11.69 1.76 -3.52
C GLU A 45 10.86 1.45 -2.27
N ILE A 46 9.53 1.37 -2.43
CA ILE A 46 8.63 1.00 -1.32
C ILE A 46 8.89 -0.46 -0.90
N HIS A 47 9.05 -1.37 -1.86
CA HIS A 47 9.28 -2.78 -1.60
C HIS A 47 10.57 -2.99 -0.80
N ASP A 48 11.68 -2.42 -1.26
CA ASP A 48 13.00 -2.61 -0.66
C ASP A 48 13.03 -2.06 0.78
N TRP A 49 12.36 -0.93 1.00
CA TRP A 49 12.21 -0.38 2.34
C TRP A 49 11.36 -1.28 3.25
N LEU A 50 10.23 -1.82 2.76
CA LEU A 50 9.41 -2.74 3.53
C LEU A 50 10.14 -4.04 3.84
N ALA A 51 10.89 -4.60 2.89
CA ALA A 51 11.71 -5.78 3.08
C ALA A 51 12.76 -5.57 4.19
N LEU A 52 13.45 -4.43 4.15
CA LEU A 52 14.39 -4.03 5.20
C LEU A 52 13.70 -3.91 6.56
N LYS A 53 12.62 -3.13 6.64
CA LYS A 53 11.92 -2.85 7.92
C LYS A 53 11.18 -4.04 8.50
N LYS A 54 10.75 -4.99 7.67
CA LYS A 54 10.13 -6.24 8.15
C LYS A 54 11.05 -7.01 9.09
N SER A 55 12.38 -6.95 8.88
CA SER A 55 13.37 -7.59 9.77
C SER A 55 13.49 -6.92 11.13
N GLU A 56 13.29 -5.59 11.19
CA GLU A 56 13.37 -4.79 12.41
C GLU A 56 12.05 -4.82 13.21
N ARG A 57 10.91 -4.75 12.50
CA ARG A 57 9.57 -4.64 13.07
C ARG A 57 8.59 -5.47 12.23
N PRO A 58 8.43 -6.77 12.52
CA PRO A 58 7.55 -7.64 11.76
C PRO A 58 6.10 -7.16 11.79
N PHE A 59 5.51 -6.98 10.61
CA PHE A 59 4.10 -6.66 10.42
C PHE A 59 3.33 -7.90 9.93
N VAL A 60 2.06 -8.00 10.34
CA VAL A 60 1.21 -9.16 10.04
C VAL A 60 0.34 -8.96 8.80
N ALA A 61 0.29 -7.74 8.24
CA ALA A 61 -0.45 -7.41 7.03
C ALA A 61 0.08 -6.12 6.39
N ILE A 62 -0.19 -5.96 5.09
CA ILE A 62 -0.01 -4.71 4.34
C ILE A 62 -1.38 -4.21 3.90
N GLY A 63 -1.70 -2.95 4.17
CA GLY A 63 -2.82 -2.23 3.57
C GLY A 63 -2.33 -1.28 2.50
N ILE A 64 -2.96 -1.30 1.32
CA ILE A 64 -2.61 -0.45 0.19
C ILE A 64 -3.83 0.36 -0.22
N ALA A 65 -3.73 1.68 -0.11
CA ALA A 65 -4.69 2.65 -0.61
C ALA A 65 -4.14 3.23 -1.92
N CYS A 66 -4.82 2.97 -3.04
CA CYS A 66 -4.27 3.21 -4.38
C CYS A 66 -5.15 4.14 -5.21
N PHE A 67 -4.54 5.12 -5.88
CA PHE A 67 -5.24 5.91 -6.89
C PHE A 67 -5.70 5.03 -8.06
N GLY A 68 -6.91 5.28 -8.54
CA GLY A 68 -7.56 4.44 -9.53
C GLY A 68 -7.68 5.04 -10.94
N PRO A 69 -8.52 4.40 -11.79
CA PRO A 69 -9.25 3.15 -11.50
C PRO A 69 -8.39 1.90 -11.22
N VAL A 70 -8.77 1.12 -10.20
CA VAL A 70 -8.10 -0.15 -9.84
C VAL A 70 -9.06 -1.34 -9.91
N ASP A 71 -8.51 -2.55 -10.09
CA ASP A 71 -9.29 -3.79 -10.08
C ASP A 71 -9.31 -4.42 -8.66
N LEU A 72 -10.45 -4.24 -7.99
CA LEU A 72 -10.71 -4.76 -6.64
C LEU A 72 -11.36 -6.15 -6.64
N ASN A 73 -11.71 -6.69 -7.81
CA ASN A 73 -12.41 -7.96 -7.88
C ASN A 73 -11.42 -9.11 -7.61
N LYS A 74 -11.45 -9.69 -6.41
CA LYS A 74 -10.59 -10.82 -6.00
C LYS A 74 -10.69 -12.07 -6.90
N LYS A 75 -11.72 -12.19 -7.74
CA LYS A 75 -11.87 -13.26 -8.73
C LYS A 75 -11.28 -12.90 -10.11
N SER A 76 -10.89 -11.65 -10.31
CA SER A 76 -10.26 -11.18 -11.54
C SER A 76 -8.82 -11.66 -11.65
N LYS A 77 -8.37 -11.93 -12.88
CA LYS A 77 -6.96 -12.24 -13.15
C LYS A 77 -6.04 -11.04 -12.93
N THR A 78 -6.62 -9.84 -12.89
CA THR A 78 -5.91 -8.56 -12.70
C THR A 78 -6.26 -7.91 -11.37
N TYR A 79 -6.74 -8.68 -10.37
CA TYR A 79 -6.90 -8.15 -9.01
C TYR A 79 -5.61 -7.48 -8.54
N GLY A 80 -5.72 -6.27 -7.99
CA GLY A 80 -4.57 -5.52 -7.50
C GLY A 80 -3.88 -4.66 -8.55
N TYR A 81 -4.46 -4.53 -9.75
CA TYR A 81 -3.90 -3.70 -10.81
C TYR A 81 -4.50 -2.30 -10.80
N ILE A 82 -3.70 -1.30 -11.15
CA ILE A 82 -4.21 -0.08 -11.76
C ILE A 82 -4.58 -0.42 -13.21
N THR A 83 -5.80 -0.11 -13.62
CA THR A 83 -6.32 -0.53 -14.94
C THR A 83 -6.05 0.53 -16.00
N THR A 84 -6.67 1.69 -15.85
CA THR A 84 -6.51 2.84 -16.75
C THR A 84 -6.10 4.04 -15.92
N THR A 85 -5.24 4.91 -16.46
CA THR A 85 -4.88 6.18 -15.82
C THR A 85 -4.20 7.09 -16.85
N PRO A 86 -4.41 8.42 -16.80
CA PRO A 86 -3.65 9.34 -17.63
C PRO A 86 -2.17 9.44 -17.22
N LYS A 87 -1.77 8.86 -16.07
CA LYS A 87 -0.40 8.93 -15.56
C LYS A 87 0.53 8.01 -16.38
N PRO A 88 1.55 8.55 -17.08
CA PRO A 88 2.45 7.74 -17.91
C PRO A 88 3.20 6.69 -17.08
N GLY A 89 3.25 5.45 -17.58
CA GLY A 89 3.93 4.33 -16.90
C GLY A 89 3.12 3.69 -15.76
N TRP A 90 1.86 4.09 -15.55
CA TRP A 90 0.99 3.56 -14.49
C TRP A 90 -0.24 2.80 -14.99
N GLN A 91 -0.43 2.70 -16.31
CA GLN A 91 -1.49 1.89 -16.91
C GLN A 91 -1.17 0.40 -16.79
N TYR A 92 -2.17 -0.42 -16.42
CA TYR A 92 -2.04 -1.88 -16.30
C TYR A 92 -0.89 -2.36 -15.39
N VAL A 93 -0.63 -1.63 -14.30
CA VAL A 93 0.43 -1.95 -13.35
C VAL A 93 -0.09 -2.88 -12.25
N ASN A 94 0.62 -3.99 -12.02
CA ASN A 94 0.34 -4.92 -10.93
C ASN A 94 0.91 -4.40 -9.60
N VAL A 95 0.10 -3.65 -8.85
CA VAL A 95 0.53 -3.06 -7.57
C VAL A 95 0.67 -4.12 -6.48
N VAL A 96 -0.35 -4.97 -6.31
CA VAL A 96 -0.32 -6.03 -5.28
C VAL A 96 0.82 -7.01 -5.52
N GLY A 97 1.09 -7.34 -6.78
CA GLY A 97 2.17 -8.25 -7.16
C GLY A 97 3.56 -7.76 -6.75
N ALA A 98 3.77 -6.45 -6.65
CA ALA A 98 5.06 -5.87 -6.24
C ALA A 98 5.43 -6.15 -4.78
N PHE A 99 4.49 -6.60 -3.95
CA PHE A 99 4.70 -6.86 -2.52
C PHE A 99 4.38 -8.30 -2.12
N HIS A 100 4.03 -9.17 -3.08
CA HIS A 100 3.55 -10.52 -2.80
C HIS A 100 4.65 -11.43 -2.22
N ASP A 101 5.90 -11.23 -2.62
CA ASP A 101 7.08 -11.96 -2.12
C ASP A 101 7.47 -11.58 -0.68
N LEU A 102 6.92 -10.49 -0.14
CA LEU A 102 6.99 -10.20 1.29
C LEU A 102 6.20 -11.22 2.12
N ASN A 103 5.45 -12.16 1.53
CA ASN A 103 4.81 -13.28 2.23
C ASN A 103 3.95 -12.83 3.43
N VAL A 104 3.19 -11.76 3.25
CA VAL A 104 2.24 -11.22 4.23
C VAL A 104 0.90 -10.96 3.55
N PRO A 105 -0.24 -11.12 4.26
CA PRO A 105 -1.54 -10.76 3.73
C PRO A 105 -1.59 -9.30 3.25
N ILE A 106 -2.14 -9.08 2.05
CA ILE A 106 -2.31 -7.76 1.45
C ILE A 106 -3.81 -7.43 1.34
N VAL A 107 -4.20 -6.28 1.88
CA VAL A 107 -5.50 -5.65 1.64
C VAL A 107 -5.27 -4.51 0.64
N PHE A 108 -5.99 -4.52 -0.47
CA PHE A 108 -5.86 -3.55 -1.54
C PHE A 108 -7.18 -2.85 -1.76
N GLU A 109 -7.15 -1.53 -1.78
CA GLU A 109 -8.33 -0.70 -1.86
C GLU A 109 -8.01 0.65 -2.52
N THR A 110 -9.04 1.41 -2.92
CA THR A 110 -8.84 2.76 -3.46
C THR A 110 -8.40 3.76 -2.38
N ASP A 111 -7.73 4.82 -2.81
CA ASP A 111 -7.34 5.97 -1.99
C ASP A 111 -8.51 6.72 -1.34
N VAL A 112 -9.73 6.54 -1.83
CA VAL A 112 -10.96 7.08 -1.22
C VAL A 112 -11.69 6.08 -0.31
N ASN A 113 -11.70 4.79 -0.65
CA ASN A 113 -12.39 3.78 0.15
C ASN A 113 -11.62 3.40 1.41
N ALA A 114 -10.29 3.31 1.35
CA ALA A 114 -9.46 2.96 2.51
C ALA A 114 -9.66 3.92 3.70
N PRO A 115 -9.59 5.25 3.53
CA PRO A 115 -9.90 6.17 4.64
C PRO A 115 -11.38 6.10 5.04
N ALA A 116 -12.33 5.97 4.11
CA ALA A 116 -13.74 5.85 4.45
C ALA A 116 -14.06 4.62 5.31
N MET A 117 -13.45 3.47 4.99
CA MET A 117 -13.56 2.25 5.79
C MET A 117 -12.96 2.41 7.18
N THR A 118 -11.81 3.11 7.27
CA THR A 118 -11.14 3.38 8.55
C THR A 118 -11.98 4.27 9.44
N GLU A 119 -12.49 5.39 8.90
CA GLU A 119 -13.39 6.30 9.64
C GLU A 119 -14.68 5.60 10.08
N ALA A 120 -15.28 4.78 9.22
CA ALA A 120 -16.47 4.00 9.58
C ALA A 120 -16.20 3.01 10.73
N ALA A 121 -14.99 2.44 10.79
CA ALA A 121 -14.59 1.51 11.85
C ALA A 121 -14.27 2.21 13.18
N LEU A 122 -13.89 3.50 13.17
CA LEU A 122 -13.66 4.28 14.40
C LEU A 122 -14.95 4.71 15.10
N LEU A 123 -16.08 4.71 14.39
CA LEU A 123 -17.39 5.12 14.90
C LEU A 123 -18.20 3.96 15.51
N GLY A 124 -17.72 2.72 15.42
CA GLY A 124 -18.38 1.50 15.94
C GLY A 124 -17.65 0.92 17.14
#